data_AF-A0A7W5SLS0-F1
#
_entry.id   AF-A0A7W5SLS0-F1
#
_cell.length_a   1.000
_cell.length_b   1.000
_cell.length_c   1.000
_cell.angle_alpha   90.00
_cell.angle_beta   90.00
_cell.angle_gamma   90.00
#
_symmetry.space_group_name_H-M   'P 1'
#
loop_
_entity.id
_entity.type
_entity.pdbx_description
1 polymer ?
#
loop_
_entity_poly.entity_id
_entity_poly.type
_entity_poly.pdbx_seq_one_letter_code
_entity_poly.pdbx_strand_id
1 'polypeptide(L)'
;MADHTKIEWTDATWQIVTGCSVVSPGCTNCYAMRLAGTRLRNHPSRAGLTKDTKAGPVWTGETRFNAQWLDQPLRWKTPRMIFVAAHGDLFADGVTDEQLDQIFAVMALSPQHIFQVLTKRPERMRDYLLEMQRSFESDYLEFSRRWGTAAAEVTESPCASGAIEDIEFPLPNAWLGVSVEDQRRSDERIPFLLDTPAAIRWISAEPLLGTIDLRAFLPDTWKCKQPVRDWADFVWPSWVPEGVRKDIESFWNPEWGRGPNAWMRGAIENGQPLLGTTGQYETFRCGEPLIEGRFVPAWNNIGRVITDAGEVHCVSAGIYQSRPPRINWVVAGGESGWNARPMHPDWARLLRDQCAEVGVPFLFKQWGNWQVACEANGHIDHDMLRNDAFWIDVDSTRHKPSALGLKRPYAMHRVSKAVAGRTLDGVEHNGFPPLPAHFKEHADA
;
A
#
# COMPACT_ATOMS: atom_id res chain seq x y z
N MET A 1 4.41 -20.73 10.84
CA MET A 1 2.98 -20.74 10.51
C MET A 1 2.23 -20.34 11.75
N ALA A 2 1.10 -19.64 11.64
CA ALA A 2 0.28 -19.31 12.80
C ALA A 2 -1.18 -19.15 12.35
N ASP A 3 -2.04 -20.05 12.82
CA ASP A 3 -3.52 -19.91 12.83
C ASP A 3 -3.96 -18.78 13.79
N HIS A 4 -3.01 -18.27 14.59
CA HIS A 4 -3.12 -17.08 15.45
C HIS A 4 -1.84 -16.24 15.30
N THR A 5 -1.81 -15.43 14.25
CA THR A 5 -0.66 -14.54 14.02
C THR A 5 -0.55 -13.47 15.09
N LYS A 6 0.68 -12.98 15.32
CA LYS A 6 0.93 -11.81 16.18
C LYS A 6 0.82 -10.49 15.41
N ILE A 7 0.36 -10.54 14.17
CA ILE A 7 0.08 -9.37 13.34
C ILE A 7 -1.33 -8.94 13.68
N GLU A 8 -1.46 -7.76 14.26
CA GLU A 8 -2.65 -7.40 15.02
C GLU A 8 -3.87 -7.05 14.17
N TRP A 9 -3.73 -6.96 12.84
CA TRP A 9 -4.80 -6.62 11.91
C TRP A 9 -5.26 -7.80 11.04
N THR A 10 -4.84 -9.03 11.39
CA THR A 10 -5.14 -10.25 10.62
C THR A 10 -5.18 -11.45 11.56
N ASP A 11 -5.96 -12.48 11.22
CA ASP A 11 -6.16 -13.65 12.09
C ASP A 11 -5.08 -14.70 11.84
N ALA A 12 -4.73 -14.89 10.56
CA ALA A 12 -3.79 -15.91 10.10
C ALA A 12 -2.83 -15.36 9.04
N THR A 13 -1.73 -16.09 8.83
CA THR A 13 -0.82 -15.82 7.71
C THR A 13 -0.75 -17.02 6.78
N TRP A 14 -0.95 -16.80 5.48
CA TRP A 14 -0.73 -17.82 4.46
C TRP A 14 0.63 -17.61 3.78
N GLN A 15 1.61 -18.42 4.18
CA GLN A 15 3.02 -18.20 3.83
C GLN A 15 3.42 -18.88 2.51
N ILE A 16 2.64 -18.65 1.47
CA ILE A 16 2.77 -19.34 0.18
C ILE A 16 4.04 -18.94 -0.58
N VAL A 17 4.43 -17.67 -0.55
CA VAL A 17 5.72 -17.19 -1.09
C VAL A 17 6.62 -16.72 0.05
N THR A 18 7.93 -16.97 -0.07
CA THR A 18 8.94 -16.47 0.88
C THR A 18 10.18 -16.00 0.14
N GLY A 19 10.81 -14.94 0.64
CA GLY A 19 11.92 -14.28 -0.05
C GLY A 19 11.42 -13.22 -1.02
N CYS A 20 12.27 -12.23 -1.29
CA CYS A 20 12.04 -11.13 -2.23
C CYS A 20 13.38 -10.40 -2.50
N SER A 21 13.35 -9.31 -3.28
CA SER A 21 14.49 -8.37 -3.40
C SER A 21 14.25 -7.07 -2.61
N VAL A 22 15.34 -6.39 -2.23
CA VAL A 22 15.34 -5.09 -1.55
C VAL A 22 15.09 -4.00 -2.59
N VAL A 23 13.98 -3.27 -2.47
CA VAL A 23 13.53 -2.28 -3.48
C VAL A 23 13.31 -0.87 -2.91
N SER A 24 13.40 -0.69 -1.58
CA SER A 24 13.13 0.60 -0.93
C SER A 24 13.85 0.74 0.41
N PRO A 25 13.96 1.97 0.94
CA PRO A 25 14.48 2.21 2.30
C PRO A 25 13.68 1.50 3.40
N GLY A 26 12.42 1.13 3.16
CA GLY A 26 11.63 0.31 4.09
C GLY A 26 12.17 -1.10 4.29
N CYS A 27 12.89 -1.63 3.29
CA CYS A 27 13.44 -2.98 3.33
C CYS A 27 14.71 -3.11 4.19
N THR A 28 15.37 -2.00 4.53
CA THR A 28 16.66 -1.97 5.24
C THR A 28 16.65 -2.77 6.54
N ASN A 29 15.59 -2.66 7.36
CA ASN A 29 15.44 -3.39 8.61
C ASN A 29 14.31 -4.42 8.57
N CYS A 30 14.06 -5.02 7.41
CA CYS A 30 12.95 -5.95 7.20
C CYS A 30 12.94 -7.09 8.25
N TYR A 31 11.82 -7.22 8.98
CA TYR A 31 11.70 -8.23 10.03
C TYR A 31 11.73 -9.66 9.47
N ALA A 32 11.12 -9.89 8.31
CA ALA A 32 11.06 -11.19 7.66
C ALA A 32 12.46 -11.63 7.21
N MET A 33 13.24 -10.71 6.65
CA MET A 33 14.64 -10.91 6.26
C MET A 33 15.49 -11.33 7.45
N ARG A 34 15.37 -10.60 8.57
CA ARG A 34 16.08 -10.92 9.81
C ARG A 34 15.68 -12.28 10.35
N LEU A 35 14.38 -12.58 10.35
CA LEU A 35 13.87 -13.84 10.88
C LEU A 35 14.31 -15.04 10.02
N ALA A 36 14.28 -14.90 8.70
CA ALA A 36 14.74 -15.90 7.74
C ALA A 36 16.24 -16.16 7.85
N GLY A 37 17.07 -15.12 8.00
CA GLY A 37 18.53 -15.30 8.12
C GLY A 37 19.03 -15.68 9.50
N THR A 38 18.16 -15.70 10.53
CA THR A 38 18.54 -16.06 11.91
C THR A 38 17.76 -17.27 12.41
N ARG A 39 16.70 -17.06 13.18
CA ARG A 39 15.93 -18.11 13.87
C ARG A 39 15.33 -19.15 12.92
N LEU A 40 14.98 -18.77 11.69
CA LEU A 40 14.39 -19.67 10.69
C LEU A 40 15.37 -20.06 9.58
N ARG A 41 16.67 -19.81 9.73
CA ARG A 41 17.69 -20.03 8.67
C ARG A 41 17.71 -21.45 8.13
N ASN A 42 17.47 -22.44 8.99
CA ASN A 42 17.51 -23.85 8.61
C ASN A 42 16.12 -24.40 8.26
N HIS A 43 15.06 -23.59 8.35
CA HIS A 43 13.72 -24.05 7.99
C HIS A 43 13.66 -24.24 6.46
N PRO A 44 13.16 -25.36 5.92
CA PRO A 44 13.17 -25.64 4.47
C PRO A 44 12.59 -24.50 3.62
N SER A 45 11.50 -23.89 4.09
CA SER A 45 10.87 -22.76 3.39
C SER A 45 11.61 -21.41 3.50
N ARG A 46 12.77 -21.32 4.17
CA ARG A 46 13.58 -20.10 4.33
C ARG A 46 15.07 -20.30 4.02
N ALA A 47 15.56 -21.54 4.10
CA ALA A 47 16.95 -21.89 3.85
C ALA A 47 17.45 -21.34 2.51
N GLY A 48 18.67 -20.77 2.48
CA GLY A 48 19.30 -20.24 1.27
C GLY A 48 18.75 -18.90 0.74
N LEU A 49 17.63 -18.38 1.26
CA LEU A 49 17.04 -17.14 0.74
C LEU A 49 17.71 -15.86 1.26
N THR A 50 18.62 -15.98 2.23
CA THR A 50 19.36 -14.85 2.79
C THR A 50 20.87 -15.09 2.76
N LYS A 51 21.63 -14.04 2.50
CA LYS A 51 23.09 -13.99 2.64
C LYS A 51 23.48 -13.17 3.88
N ASP A 52 24.52 -13.62 4.58
CA ASP A 52 25.06 -12.88 5.72
C ASP A 52 25.88 -11.67 5.23
N THR A 53 25.68 -10.52 5.88
CA THR A 53 26.48 -9.31 5.67
C THR A 53 26.89 -8.70 7.00
N LYS A 54 27.79 -7.70 6.98
CA LYS A 54 28.18 -6.96 8.19
C LYS A 54 26.99 -6.27 8.87
N ALA A 55 25.95 -5.91 8.12
CA ALA A 55 24.74 -5.26 8.64
C ALA A 55 23.64 -6.26 9.07
N GLY A 56 23.92 -7.56 9.00
CA GLY A 56 22.95 -8.64 9.22
C GLY A 56 22.55 -9.36 7.93
N PRO A 57 21.58 -10.28 8.00
CA PRO A 57 21.14 -11.04 6.83
C PRO A 57 20.42 -10.14 5.83
N VAL A 58 20.69 -10.34 4.55
CA VAL A 58 20.04 -9.66 3.43
C VAL A 58 19.41 -10.69 2.50
N TRP A 59 18.22 -10.43 1.97
CA TRP A 59 17.61 -11.31 0.97
C TRP A 59 18.52 -11.49 -0.26
N THR A 60 18.55 -12.69 -0.85
CA THR A 60 19.30 -12.97 -2.08
C THR A 60 18.64 -12.39 -3.32
N GLY A 61 17.35 -12.08 -3.27
CA GLY A 61 16.52 -11.75 -4.42
C GLY A 61 15.70 -12.94 -4.92
N GLU A 62 16.04 -14.15 -4.51
CA GLU A 62 15.30 -15.37 -4.84
C GLU A 62 14.00 -15.46 -4.04
N THR A 63 13.01 -16.08 -4.65
CA THR A 63 11.73 -16.43 -4.06
C THR A 63 11.63 -17.94 -3.92
N ARG A 64 10.80 -18.37 -2.98
CA ARG A 64 10.40 -19.77 -2.83
C ARG A 64 8.90 -19.87 -2.77
N PHE A 65 8.35 -20.60 -3.73
CA PHE A 65 6.97 -21.05 -3.72
C PHE A 65 6.83 -22.28 -2.82
N ASN A 66 5.92 -22.23 -1.86
CA ASN A 66 5.71 -23.27 -0.85
C ASN A 66 4.46 -24.07 -1.20
N ALA A 67 4.52 -24.82 -2.31
CA ALA A 67 3.39 -25.60 -2.85
C ALA A 67 2.71 -26.49 -1.80
N GLN A 68 3.46 -27.01 -0.82
CA GLN A 68 2.94 -27.82 0.28
C GLN A 68 1.94 -27.09 1.20
N TRP A 69 1.77 -25.77 1.04
CA TRP A 69 0.81 -24.96 1.78
C TRP A 69 -0.23 -24.31 0.88
N LEU A 70 -0.25 -24.62 -0.43
CA LEU A 70 -1.14 -23.99 -1.40
C LEU A 70 -2.62 -24.22 -1.07
N ASP A 71 -2.98 -25.44 -0.70
CA ASP A 71 -4.35 -25.84 -0.33
C ASP A 71 -4.81 -25.34 1.05
N GLN A 72 -3.94 -24.66 1.80
CA GLN A 72 -4.17 -24.39 3.22
C GLN A 72 -5.47 -23.59 3.49
N PRO A 73 -5.79 -22.52 2.74
CA PRO A 73 -7.04 -21.79 2.93
C PRO A 73 -8.28 -22.66 2.72
N LEU A 74 -8.25 -23.61 1.79
CA LEU A 74 -9.38 -24.51 1.50
C LEU A 74 -9.73 -25.41 2.71
N ARG A 75 -8.76 -25.66 3.59
CA ARG A 75 -8.93 -26.50 4.79
C ARG A 75 -9.53 -25.73 5.97
N TRP A 76 -9.52 -24.40 5.94
CA TRP A 76 -10.01 -23.57 7.02
C TRP A 76 -11.52 -23.32 6.88
N LYS A 77 -12.29 -23.84 7.85
CA LYS A 77 -13.76 -23.72 7.84
C LYS A 77 -14.26 -22.39 8.39
N THR A 78 -13.63 -21.88 9.45
CA THR A 78 -14.00 -20.60 10.07
C THR A 78 -13.52 -19.43 9.21
N PRO A 79 -14.36 -18.41 8.96
CA PRO A 79 -13.92 -17.16 8.35
C PRO A 79 -12.69 -16.59 9.04
N ARG A 80 -11.77 -16.07 8.24
CA ARG A 80 -10.45 -15.58 8.66
C ARG A 80 -10.05 -14.43 7.77
N MET A 81 -9.46 -13.41 8.37
CA MET A 81 -8.64 -12.42 7.69
C MET A 81 -7.22 -12.99 7.58
N ILE A 82 -6.70 -13.12 6.37
CA ILE A 82 -5.48 -13.86 6.06
C ILE A 82 -4.47 -12.92 5.40
N PHE A 83 -3.33 -12.69 6.05
CA PHE A 83 -2.23 -11.97 5.41
C PHE A 83 -1.37 -12.90 4.56
N VAL A 84 -1.34 -12.61 3.25
CA VAL A 84 -0.69 -13.45 2.24
C VAL A 84 0.78 -13.11 2.11
N ALA A 85 1.64 -14.14 2.06
CA ALA A 85 3.08 -14.03 1.87
C ALA A 85 3.78 -13.10 2.88
N ALA A 86 3.44 -13.18 4.17
CA ALA A 86 3.99 -12.30 5.21
C ALA A 86 5.55 -12.28 5.30
N HIS A 87 6.25 -13.30 4.81
CA HIS A 87 7.73 -13.32 4.73
C HIS A 87 8.27 -13.24 3.28
N GLY A 88 7.48 -12.75 2.34
CA GLY A 88 7.86 -12.55 0.95
C GLY A 88 7.11 -11.37 0.35
N ASP A 89 7.10 -11.32 -0.97
CA ASP A 89 6.25 -10.42 -1.75
C ASP A 89 5.62 -11.28 -2.84
N LEU A 90 4.29 -11.29 -2.91
CA LEU A 90 3.55 -12.15 -3.83
C LEU A 90 3.89 -11.86 -5.30
N PHE A 91 4.25 -10.60 -5.60
CA PHE A 91 4.55 -10.15 -6.97
C PHE A 91 6.05 -9.92 -7.19
N ALA A 92 6.91 -10.58 -6.40
CA ALA A 92 8.34 -10.59 -6.65
C ALA A 92 8.69 -11.28 -7.98
N ASP A 93 9.78 -10.82 -8.61
CA ASP A 93 10.19 -11.22 -9.98
C ASP A 93 10.33 -12.75 -10.17
N GLY A 94 10.63 -13.50 -9.10
CA GLY A 94 10.73 -14.95 -9.15
C GLY A 94 9.40 -15.71 -8.95
N VAL A 95 8.27 -15.03 -8.86
CA VAL A 95 6.93 -15.65 -8.80
C VAL A 95 6.32 -15.64 -10.20
N THR A 96 6.04 -16.83 -10.72
CA THR A 96 5.53 -16.99 -12.10
C THR A 96 4.02 -16.71 -12.17
N ASP A 97 3.51 -16.45 -13.38
CA ASP A 97 2.07 -16.25 -13.59
C ASP A 97 1.27 -17.50 -13.24
N GLU A 98 1.80 -18.71 -13.50
CA GLU A 98 1.13 -19.96 -13.14
C GLU A 98 1.01 -20.12 -11.62
N GLN A 99 2.02 -19.67 -10.87
CA GLN A 99 1.94 -19.65 -9.39
C GLN A 99 0.92 -18.63 -8.89
N LEU A 100 0.83 -17.46 -9.54
CA LEU A 100 -0.21 -16.48 -9.23
C LEU A 100 -1.61 -17.04 -9.55
N ASP A 101 -1.78 -17.72 -10.69
CA ASP A 101 -3.04 -18.35 -11.08
C ASP A 101 -3.51 -19.36 -10.02
N GLN A 102 -2.60 -20.22 -9.56
CA GLN A 102 -2.86 -21.17 -8.46
C GLN A 102 -3.24 -20.45 -7.15
N ILE A 103 -2.53 -19.38 -6.81
CA ILE A 103 -2.78 -18.64 -5.57
C ILE A 103 -4.15 -17.94 -5.61
N PHE A 104 -4.46 -17.26 -6.71
CA PHE A 104 -5.74 -16.56 -6.86
C PHE A 104 -6.91 -17.51 -7.04
N ALA A 105 -6.73 -18.67 -7.69
CA ALA A 105 -7.72 -19.73 -7.73
C ALA A 105 -8.09 -20.22 -6.32
N VAL A 106 -7.11 -20.41 -5.43
CA VAL A 106 -7.38 -20.74 -4.02
C VAL A 106 -8.16 -19.64 -3.30
N MET A 107 -7.84 -18.36 -3.57
CA MET A 107 -8.61 -17.25 -3.00
C MET A 107 -10.06 -17.24 -3.49
N ALA A 108 -10.28 -17.49 -4.78
CA ALA A 108 -11.59 -17.57 -5.39
C ALA A 108 -12.43 -18.73 -4.82
N LEU A 109 -11.80 -19.90 -4.62
CA LEU A 109 -12.42 -21.08 -4.01
C LEU A 109 -12.64 -20.96 -2.49
N SER A 110 -12.16 -19.89 -1.86
CA SER A 110 -12.29 -19.66 -0.41
C SER A 110 -13.06 -18.36 -0.07
N PRO A 111 -14.31 -18.19 -0.53
CA PRO A 111 -15.08 -16.95 -0.34
C PRO A 111 -15.40 -16.64 1.12
N GLN A 112 -15.31 -17.62 2.01
CA GLN A 112 -15.48 -17.45 3.45
C GLN A 112 -14.35 -16.65 4.11
N HIS A 113 -13.18 -16.53 3.49
CA HIS A 113 -12.03 -15.79 4.01
C HIS A 113 -11.90 -14.41 3.37
N ILE A 114 -11.06 -13.56 3.96
CA ILE A 114 -10.57 -12.32 3.35
C ILE A 114 -9.05 -12.44 3.24
N PHE A 115 -8.51 -12.23 2.05
CA PHE A 115 -7.09 -12.28 1.78
C PHE A 115 -6.53 -10.85 1.68
N GLN A 116 -5.64 -10.49 2.58
CA GLN A 116 -4.89 -9.25 2.52
C GLN A 116 -3.59 -9.49 1.75
N VAL A 117 -3.50 -8.93 0.56
CA VAL A 117 -2.33 -8.98 -0.30
C VAL A 117 -1.61 -7.64 -0.22
N LEU A 118 -0.29 -7.68 0.05
CA LEU A 118 0.54 -6.49 0.14
C LEU A 118 1.79 -6.66 -0.71
N THR A 119 2.12 -5.65 -1.52
CA THR A 119 3.32 -5.67 -2.36
C THR A 119 4.05 -4.33 -2.41
N LYS A 120 5.33 -4.37 -2.78
CA LYS A 120 6.12 -3.19 -3.19
C LYS A 120 6.37 -3.15 -4.70
N ARG A 121 5.76 -4.07 -5.48
CA ARG A 121 5.85 -4.18 -6.95
C ARG A 121 4.45 -4.03 -7.56
N PRO A 122 3.84 -2.85 -7.44
CA PRO A 122 2.46 -2.67 -7.85
C PRO A 122 2.28 -2.73 -9.38
N GLU A 123 3.32 -2.46 -10.18
CA GLU A 123 3.24 -2.62 -11.63
C GLU A 123 2.95 -4.08 -12.01
N ARG A 124 3.70 -5.01 -11.42
CA ARG A 124 3.52 -6.46 -11.64
C ARG A 124 2.15 -6.94 -11.20
N MET A 125 1.65 -6.46 -10.06
CA MET A 125 0.30 -6.75 -9.57
C MET A 125 -0.78 -6.24 -10.53
N ARG A 126 -0.66 -4.98 -10.96
CA ARG A 126 -1.58 -4.34 -11.91
C ARG A 126 -1.62 -5.10 -13.23
N ASP A 127 -0.46 -5.38 -13.81
CA ASP A 127 -0.36 -5.99 -15.14
C ASP A 127 -1.00 -7.37 -15.16
N TYR A 128 -0.70 -8.20 -14.15
CA TYR A 128 -1.32 -9.51 -13.97
C TYR A 128 -2.86 -9.42 -13.88
N LEU A 129 -3.37 -8.54 -13.01
CA LEU A 129 -4.82 -8.46 -12.76
C LEU A 129 -5.59 -7.78 -13.89
N LEU A 130 -4.98 -6.84 -14.63
CA LEU A 130 -5.57 -6.28 -15.84
C LEU A 130 -5.65 -7.32 -16.96
N GLU A 131 -4.62 -8.16 -17.11
CA GLU A 131 -4.67 -9.28 -18.05
C GLU A 131 -5.81 -10.25 -17.67
N MET A 132 -5.91 -10.63 -16.39
CA MET A 132 -7.01 -11.47 -15.92
C MET A 132 -8.38 -10.81 -16.12
N GLN A 133 -8.51 -9.50 -15.90
CA GLN A 133 -9.74 -8.76 -16.18
C GLN A 133 -10.12 -8.84 -17.65
N ARG A 134 -9.16 -8.59 -18.56
CA ARG A 134 -9.39 -8.67 -20.01
C ARG A 134 -9.83 -10.07 -20.43
N SER A 135 -9.18 -11.11 -19.91
CA SER A 135 -9.61 -12.49 -20.13
C SER A 135 -11.03 -12.73 -19.60
N PHE A 136 -11.34 -12.27 -18.39
CA PHE A 136 -12.68 -12.43 -17.80
C PHE A 136 -13.78 -11.77 -18.65
N GLU A 137 -13.53 -10.57 -19.17
CA GLU A 137 -14.52 -9.78 -19.92
C GLU A 137 -14.64 -10.18 -21.40
N SER A 138 -13.53 -10.58 -22.04
CA SER A 138 -13.46 -10.72 -23.51
C SER A 138 -13.10 -12.12 -24.01
N ASP A 139 -12.43 -12.96 -23.20
CA ASP A 139 -12.05 -14.33 -23.55
C ASP A 139 -12.15 -15.25 -22.33
N TYR A 140 -13.38 -15.56 -21.97
CA TYR A 140 -13.67 -16.35 -20.79
C TYR A 140 -13.06 -17.77 -20.84
N LEU A 141 -12.85 -18.32 -22.04
CA LEU A 141 -12.16 -19.60 -22.19
C LEU A 141 -10.70 -19.51 -21.74
N GLU A 142 -10.02 -18.38 -21.99
CA GLU A 142 -8.68 -18.13 -21.47
C GLU A 142 -8.70 -17.96 -19.94
N PHE A 143 -9.67 -17.24 -19.40
CA PHE A 143 -9.84 -17.11 -17.94
C PHE A 143 -10.00 -18.48 -17.27
N SER A 144 -10.90 -19.32 -17.81
CA SER A 144 -11.14 -20.69 -17.35
C SER A 144 -9.91 -21.59 -17.54
N ARG A 145 -9.17 -21.45 -18.65
CA ARG A 145 -7.90 -22.18 -18.85
C ARG A 145 -6.83 -21.83 -17.83
N ARG A 146 -6.82 -20.60 -17.31
CA ARG A 146 -5.86 -20.19 -16.29
C ARG A 146 -6.34 -20.57 -14.89
N TRP A 147 -7.32 -19.86 -14.37
CA TRP A 147 -7.78 -20.06 -13.00
C TRP A 147 -8.58 -21.35 -12.82
N GLY A 148 -9.36 -21.77 -13.82
CA GLY A 148 -10.12 -23.03 -13.77
C GLY A 148 -9.22 -24.27 -13.79
N THR A 149 -8.19 -24.29 -14.67
CA THR A 149 -7.17 -25.35 -14.65
C THR A 149 -6.40 -25.33 -13.34
N ALA A 150 -5.96 -24.16 -12.87
CA ALA A 150 -5.25 -24.04 -11.61
C ALA A 150 -6.11 -24.51 -10.42
N ALA A 151 -7.41 -24.20 -10.41
CA ALA A 151 -8.35 -24.70 -9.42
C ALA A 151 -8.46 -26.23 -9.45
N ALA A 152 -8.57 -26.82 -10.64
CA ALA A 152 -8.64 -28.27 -10.81
C ALA A 152 -7.35 -28.98 -10.35
N GLU A 153 -6.19 -28.40 -10.65
CA GLU A 153 -4.88 -28.90 -10.21
C GLU A 153 -4.74 -28.84 -8.69
N VAL A 154 -5.05 -27.69 -8.07
CA VAL A 154 -4.87 -27.49 -6.62
C VAL A 154 -5.80 -28.37 -5.79
N THR A 155 -7.02 -28.61 -6.29
CA THR A 155 -8.01 -29.43 -5.60
C THR A 155 -7.96 -30.91 -5.98
N GLU A 156 -7.14 -31.27 -6.96
CA GLU A 156 -7.14 -32.58 -7.62
C GLU A 156 -8.55 -32.99 -8.11
N SER A 157 -9.37 -32.01 -8.51
CA SER A 157 -10.78 -32.19 -8.85
C SER A 157 -11.18 -31.38 -10.09
N PRO A 158 -11.54 -32.05 -11.21
CA PRO A 158 -11.98 -31.35 -12.42
C PRO A 158 -13.21 -30.45 -12.21
N CYS A 159 -14.05 -30.78 -11.22
CA CYS A 159 -15.24 -30.00 -10.90
C CYS A 159 -14.92 -28.61 -10.31
N ALA A 160 -13.72 -28.41 -9.76
CA ALA A 160 -13.32 -27.11 -9.22
C ALA A 160 -13.19 -26.03 -10.31
N SER A 161 -12.95 -26.43 -11.57
CA SER A 161 -12.99 -25.50 -12.70
C SER A 161 -14.37 -24.85 -12.85
N GLY A 162 -15.45 -25.62 -12.66
CA GLY A 162 -16.81 -25.07 -12.71
C GLY A 162 -17.12 -24.10 -11.57
N ALA A 163 -16.48 -24.24 -10.40
CA ALA A 163 -16.65 -23.28 -9.31
C ALA A 163 -15.97 -21.93 -9.61
N ILE A 164 -14.95 -21.91 -10.46
CA ILE A 164 -14.34 -20.67 -10.97
C ILE A 164 -15.25 -19.98 -11.99
N GLU A 165 -16.15 -20.72 -12.63
CA GLU A 165 -16.98 -20.14 -13.67
C GLU A 165 -18.01 -19.13 -13.12
N ASP A 166 -18.51 -19.37 -11.91
CA ASP A 166 -19.55 -18.55 -11.28
C ASP A 166 -19.00 -17.42 -10.37
N ILE A 167 -17.71 -17.09 -10.47
CA ILE A 167 -17.10 -16.09 -9.57
C ILE A 167 -17.39 -14.65 -10.01
N GLU A 168 -17.38 -13.75 -9.03
CA GLU A 168 -17.32 -12.32 -9.28
C GLU A 168 -15.86 -11.87 -9.46
N PHE A 169 -15.61 -11.03 -10.47
CA PHE A 169 -14.31 -10.39 -10.69
C PHE A 169 -14.45 -8.86 -10.75
N PRO A 170 -13.59 -8.07 -10.07
CA PRO A 170 -12.50 -8.48 -9.19
C PRO A 170 -12.98 -9.23 -7.93
N LEU A 171 -12.17 -10.16 -7.41
CA LEU A 171 -12.52 -10.97 -6.24
C LEU A 171 -12.87 -10.10 -5.02
N PRO A 172 -14.11 -10.17 -4.48
CA PRO A 172 -14.53 -9.36 -3.33
C PRO A 172 -13.73 -9.63 -2.05
N ASN A 173 -13.19 -10.86 -1.92
CA ASN A 173 -12.40 -11.29 -0.78
C ASN A 173 -10.89 -11.10 -0.94
N ALA A 174 -10.39 -10.61 -2.08
CA ALA A 174 -8.97 -10.32 -2.29
C ALA A 174 -8.71 -8.81 -2.12
N TRP A 175 -8.24 -8.41 -0.94
CA TRP A 175 -7.92 -7.02 -0.61
C TRP A 175 -6.49 -6.70 -1.03
N LEU A 176 -6.34 -5.85 -2.03
CA LEU A 176 -5.07 -5.56 -2.67
C LEU A 176 -4.48 -4.26 -2.14
N GLY A 177 -3.20 -4.29 -1.78
CA GLY A 177 -2.56 -3.14 -1.19
C GLY A 177 -1.10 -2.99 -1.52
N VAL A 178 -0.61 -1.78 -1.29
CA VAL A 178 0.79 -1.42 -1.51
C VAL A 178 1.43 -0.90 -0.24
N SER A 179 2.70 -1.25 -0.02
CA SER A 179 3.47 -0.58 1.04
C SER A 179 3.98 0.77 0.54
N VAL A 180 3.88 1.82 1.34
CA VAL A 180 4.42 3.15 1.05
C VAL A 180 5.12 3.67 2.30
N GLU A 181 6.42 3.93 2.22
CA GLU A 181 7.18 4.33 3.41
C GLU A 181 7.28 5.84 3.59
N ASP A 182 7.12 6.59 2.50
CA ASP A 182 7.23 8.04 2.43
C ASP A 182 6.43 8.57 1.22
N GLN A 183 6.37 9.89 1.08
CA GLN A 183 5.62 10.55 0.01
C GLN A 183 6.05 10.09 -1.38
N ARG A 184 7.36 9.96 -1.64
CA ARG A 184 7.88 9.55 -2.94
C ARG A 184 7.34 8.17 -3.33
N ARG A 185 7.37 7.20 -2.40
CA ARG A 185 6.85 5.85 -2.68
C ARG A 185 5.34 5.84 -2.81
N SER A 186 4.62 6.72 -2.12
CA SER A 186 3.18 6.87 -2.34
C SER A 186 2.85 7.37 -3.76
N ASP A 187 3.62 8.33 -4.27
CA ASP A 187 3.42 8.89 -5.61
C ASP A 187 3.78 7.89 -6.71
N GLU A 188 4.82 7.09 -6.47
CA GLU A 188 5.24 6.02 -7.38
C GLU A 188 4.21 4.88 -7.40
N ARG A 189 3.69 4.44 -6.24
CA ARG A 189 2.99 3.14 -6.13
C ARG A 189 1.47 3.22 -6.11
N ILE A 190 0.88 4.26 -5.54
CA ILE A 190 -0.58 4.35 -5.39
C ILE A 190 -1.29 4.45 -6.74
N PRO A 191 -0.80 5.16 -7.77
CA PRO A 191 -1.44 5.17 -9.08
C PRO A 191 -1.64 3.77 -9.66
N PHE A 192 -0.60 2.92 -9.60
CA PHE A 192 -0.72 1.53 -10.04
C PHE A 192 -1.77 0.73 -9.25
N LEU A 193 -1.89 0.94 -7.93
CA LEU A 193 -2.94 0.32 -7.12
C LEU A 193 -4.33 0.80 -7.54
N LEU A 194 -4.51 2.09 -7.81
CA LEU A 194 -5.79 2.64 -8.26
C LEU A 194 -6.20 2.05 -9.62
N ASP A 195 -5.23 1.81 -10.51
CA ASP A 195 -5.45 1.16 -11.81
C ASP A 195 -5.62 -0.35 -11.73
N THR A 196 -5.27 -0.97 -10.60
CA THR A 196 -5.40 -2.42 -10.42
C THR A 196 -6.87 -2.78 -10.22
N PRO A 197 -7.41 -3.79 -10.91
CA PRO A 197 -8.75 -4.33 -10.65
C PRO A 197 -8.82 -4.90 -9.24
N ALA A 198 -9.60 -4.26 -8.36
CA ALA A 198 -9.66 -4.61 -6.95
C ALA A 198 -11.00 -4.19 -6.35
N ALA A 199 -11.60 -5.07 -5.54
CA ALA A 199 -12.77 -4.74 -4.74
C ALA A 199 -12.42 -3.79 -3.58
N ILE A 200 -11.29 -4.06 -2.91
CA ILE A 200 -10.74 -3.23 -1.83
C ILE A 200 -9.27 -2.90 -2.13
N ARG A 201 -8.95 -1.60 -2.07
CA ARG A 201 -7.60 -1.05 -2.22
C ARG A 201 -7.12 -0.51 -0.89
N TRP A 202 -5.95 -0.94 -0.41
CA TRP A 202 -5.44 -0.51 0.89
C TRP A 202 -3.97 -0.10 0.87
N ILE A 203 -3.63 0.80 1.79
CA ILE A 203 -2.27 1.33 1.95
C ILE A 203 -1.67 0.81 3.24
N SER A 204 -0.49 0.21 3.15
CA SER A 204 0.35 -0.06 4.32
C SER A 204 1.46 0.98 4.39
N ALA A 205 1.26 1.99 5.22
CA ALA A 205 2.27 2.99 5.53
C ALA A 205 3.26 2.43 6.57
N GLU A 206 4.00 1.38 6.20
CA GLU A 206 4.85 0.59 7.10
C GLU A 206 6.17 0.09 6.47
N PRO A 207 7.33 0.34 7.12
CA PRO A 207 7.49 1.30 8.20
C PRO A 207 7.22 2.71 7.67
N LEU A 208 6.55 3.56 8.46
CA LEU A 208 6.37 4.97 8.12
C LEU A 208 7.69 5.71 8.39
N LEU A 209 8.33 6.18 7.32
CA LEU A 209 9.65 6.82 7.31
C LEU A 209 9.60 8.31 6.97
N GLY A 210 8.41 8.85 6.69
CA GLY A 210 8.21 10.26 6.42
C GLY A 210 6.74 10.62 6.39
N THR A 211 6.47 11.91 6.28
CA THR A 211 5.11 12.44 6.05
C THR A 211 4.54 11.88 4.75
N ILE A 212 3.25 11.51 4.77
CA ILE A 212 2.50 11.09 3.58
C ILE A 212 1.18 11.87 3.54
N ASP A 213 0.93 12.52 2.42
CA ASP A 213 -0.34 13.14 2.07
C ASP A 213 -1.02 12.32 0.96
N LEU A 214 -2.09 11.65 1.38
CA LEU A 214 -2.96 10.79 0.58
C LEU A 214 -4.17 11.54 0.01
N ARG A 215 -4.36 12.84 0.27
CA ARG A 215 -5.53 13.58 -0.23
C ARG A 215 -5.63 13.53 -1.75
N ALA A 216 -4.53 13.34 -2.46
CA ALA A 216 -4.54 13.12 -3.91
C ALA A 216 -5.05 11.72 -4.33
N PHE A 217 -5.50 10.87 -3.41
CA PHE A 217 -5.90 9.47 -3.66
C PHE A 217 -7.13 9.02 -2.83
N LEU A 218 -7.60 9.88 -1.93
CA LEU A 218 -8.74 9.63 -1.04
C LEU A 218 -10.09 9.95 -1.72
N PRO A 219 -11.22 9.44 -1.19
CA PRO A 219 -12.55 9.97 -1.50
C PRO A 219 -12.74 11.41 -0.99
N ASP A 220 -13.66 12.15 -1.62
CA ASP A 220 -14.15 13.45 -1.14
C ASP A 220 -13.06 14.42 -0.66
N THR A 221 -11.96 14.49 -1.39
CA THR A 221 -10.71 15.18 -1.01
C THR A 221 -10.88 16.68 -0.75
N TRP A 222 -11.91 17.29 -1.35
CA TRP A 222 -12.35 18.65 -1.09
C TRP A 222 -12.75 18.90 0.38
N LYS A 223 -13.06 17.85 1.16
CA LYS A 223 -13.31 17.94 2.60
C LYS A 223 -12.03 18.17 3.40
N CYS A 224 -10.87 17.84 2.85
CA CYS A 224 -9.61 17.93 3.56
C CYS A 224 -9.03 19.34 3.55
N LYS A 225 -9.11 20.04 4.69
CA LYS A 225 -8.86 21.49 4.74
C LYS A 225 -7.42 21.89 5.04
N GLN A 226 -6.59 20.98 5.55
CA GLN A 226 -5.22 21.30 5.96
C GLN A 226 -4.18 20.70 5.01
N PRO A 227 -3.44 21.53 4.24
CA PRO A 227 -2.29 21.06 3.50
C PRO A 227 -1.05 20.92 4.37
N VAL A 228 -0.45 19.73 4.35
CA VAL A 228 0.92 19.51 4.87
C VAL A 228 1.91 19.18 3.74
N ARG A 229 1.42 18.84 2.54
CA ARG A 229 2.30 18.40 1.46
C ARG A 229 3.14 19.54 0.93
N ASP A 230 4.44 19.39 1.14
CA ASP A 230 5.47 20.09 0.39
C ASP A 230 5.89 19.20 -0.77
N TRP A 231 5.49 19.60 -1.97
CA TRP A 231 5.84 19.00 -3.25
C TRP A 231 7.19 19.50 -3.77
N ALA A 232 8.05 20.09 -2.93
CA ALA A 232 9.41 20.49 -3.31
C ALA A 232 10.23 19.34 -3.95
N ASP A 233 9.93 18.09 -3.57
CA ASP A 233 10.58 16.87 -4.09
C ASP A 233 9.72 16.10 -5.10
N PHE A 234 8.71 16.72 -5.73
CA PHE A 234 7.87 16.04 -6.71
C PHE A 234 8.68 15.44 -7.86
N VAL A 235 8.42 14.16 -8.15
CA VAL A 235 8.99 13.46 -9.30
C VAL A 235 7.85 13.00 -10.20
N TRP A 236 7.95 13.32 -11.49
CA TRP A 236 6.98 12.85 -12.48
C TRP A 236 6.93 11.32 -12.52
N PRO A 237 5.73 10.72 -12.52
CA PRO A 237 5.60 9.31 -12.80
C PRO A 237 6.22 8.95 -14.15
N SER A 238 6.90 7.81 -14.22
CA SER A 238 7.64 7.38 -15.41
C SER A 238 6.79 7.29 -16.67
N TRP A 239 5.50 6.99 -16.53
CA TRP A 239 4.53 6.87 -17.62
C TRP A 239 4.11 8.21 -18.25
N VAL A 240 4.39 9.35 -17.61
CA VAL A 240 4.05 10.67 -18.19
C VAL A 240 5.10 11.03 -19.25
N PRO A 241 4.75 11.26 -20.53
CA PRO A 241 5.73 11.63 -21.56
C PRO A 241 6.46 12.93 -21.25
N GLU A 242 7.74 13.03 -21.58
CA GLU A 242 8.57 14.23 -21.31
C GLU A 242 7.95 15.52 -21.86
N GLY A 243 7.30 15.46 -23.03
CA GLY A 243 6.62 16.62 -23.61
C GLY A 243 5.46 17.12 -22.76
N VAL A 244 4.68 16.21 -22.15
CA VAL A 244 3.59 16.56 -21.22
C VAL A 244 4.14 17.19 -19.95
N ARG A 245 5.26 16.65 -19.43
CA ARG A 245 5.94 17.21 -18.24
C ARG A 245 6.36 18.65 -18.50
N LYS A 246 7.07 18.89 -19.61
CA LYS A 246 7.55 20.23 -20.00
C LYS A 246 6.41 21.22 -20.23
N ASP A 247 5.31 20.78 -20.86
CA ASP A 247 4.13 21.62 -21.07
C ASP A 247 3.56 22.10 -19.72
N ILE A 248 3.38 21.20 -18.75
CA ILE A 248 2.84 21.54 -17.43
C ILE A 248 3.84 22.39 -16.62
N GLU A 249 5.11 22.00 -16.62
CA GLU A 249 6.19 22.75 -15.95
C GLU A 249 6.37 24.15 -16.52
N SER A 250 6.01 24.40 -17.78
CA SER A 250 6.07 25.74 -18.39
C SER A 250 5.17 26.77 -17.70
N PHE A 251 4.14 26.30 -16.98
CA PHE A 251 3.26 27.15 -16.18
C PHE A 251 3.77 27.37 -14.75
N TRP A 252 4.82 26.65 -14.34
CA TRP A 252 5.40 26.81 -13.02
C TRP A 252 6.27 28.06 -12.98
N ASN A 253 6.05 28.86 -11.95
CA ASN A 253 6.86 30.03 -11.62
C ASN A 253 7.16 29.99 -10.11
N PRO A 254 8.36 29.53 -9.71
CA PRO A 254 8.78 29.47 -8.31
C PRO A 254 8.73 30.82 -7.60
N GLU A 255 9.02 31.92 -8.30
CA GLU A 255 8.99 33.27 -7.73
C GLU A 255 7.57 33.69 -7.32
N TRP A 256 6.55 33.13 -7.98
CA TRP A 256 5.13 33.40 -7.69
C TRP A 256 4.47 32.27 -6.87
N GLY A 257 5.27 31.37 -6.29
CA GLY A 257 4.77 30.21 -5.55
C GLY A 257 3.99 29.21 -6.42
N ARG A 258 4.10 29.29 -7.75
CA ARG A 258 3.46 28.38 -8.69
C ARG A 258 4.41 27.22 -8.99
N GLY A 259 4.52 26.28 -8.07
CA GLY A 259 5.29 25.05 -8.26
C GLY A 259 4.38 23.80 -8.33
N PRO A 260 4.96 22.59 -8.29
CA PRO A 260 4.18 21.35 -8.22
C PRO A 260 3.17 21.36 -7.06
N ASN A 261 3.54 22.02 -5.97
CA ASN A 261 2.70 22.33 -4.80
C ASN A 261 1.37 23.01 -5.17
N ALA A 262 1.45 24.11 -5.91
CA ALA A 262 0.29 24.91 -6.28
C ALA A 262 -0.50 24.26 -7.42
N TRP A 263 0.18 23.61 -8.36
CA TRP A 263 -0.44 22.88 -9.46
C TRP A 263 -1.33 21.73 -8.96
N MET A 264 -0.79 20.84 -8.11
CA MET A 264 -1.57 19.70 -7.58
C MET A 264 -2.66 20.12 -6.60
N ARG A 265 -2.43 21.16 -5.79
CA ARG A 265 -3.47 21.75 -4.96
C ARG A 265 -4.61 22.30 -5.82
N GLY A 266 -4.27 23.06 -6.85
CA GLY A 266 -5.24 23.63 -7.78
C GLY A 266 -6.06 22.55 -8.48
N ALA A 267 -5.45 21.42 -8.86
CA ALA A 267 -6.19 20.29 -9.43
C ALA A 267 -7.24 19.74 -8.46
N ILE A 268 -6.88 19.57 -7.19
CA ILE A 268 -7.80 19.10 -6.13
C ILE A 268 -8.90 20.13 -5.86
N GLU A 269 -8.56 21.40 -5.72
CA GLU A 269 -9.51 22.50 -5.44
C GLU A 269 -10.51 22.69 -6.59
N ASN A 270 -10.07 22.50 -7.84
CA ASN A 270 -10.92 22.54 -9.03
C ASN A 270 -11.68 21.23 -9.27
N GLY A 271 -11.52 20.24 -8.37
CA GLY A 271 -12.20 18.95 -8.45
C GLY A 271 -11.79 18.12 -9.67
N GLN A 272 -10.56 18.27 -10.19
CA GLN A 272 -10.07 17.48 -11.31
C GLN A 272 -9.73 16.03 -10.92
N PRO A 273 -9.74 15.09 -11.88
CA PRO A 273 -9.22 13.75 -11.64
C PRO A 273 -7.75 13.83 -11.23
N LEU A 274 -7.34 12.90 -10.39
CA LEU A 274 -6.01 12.90 -9.81
C LEU A 274 -4.99 12.43 -10.84
N LEU A 275 -3.75 12.88 -10.71
CA LEU A 275 -2.65 12.42 -11.57
C LEU A 275 -2.59 10.88 -11.56
N GLY A 276 -2.67 10.29 -12.75
CA GLY A 276 -2.65 8.83 -12.96
C GLY A 276 -4.01 8.15 -12.92
N THR A 277 -5.12 8.87 -12.68
CA THR A 277 -6.46 8.27 -12.67
C THR A 277 -6.77 7.68 -14.04
N THR A 278 -6.97 6.37 -14.12
CA THR A 278 -7.47 5.74 -15.35
C THR A 278 -8.99 5.86 -15.45
N GLY A 279 -9.49 6.10 -16.66
CA GLY A 279 -10.91 6.20 -16.94
C GLY A 279 -11.20 6.55 -18.38
N GLN A 280 -12.48 6.69 -18.69
CA GLN A 280 -12.97 7.19 -19.95
C GLN A 280 -13.25 8.69 -19.83
N TYR A 281 -12.64 9.47 -20.72
CA TYR A 281 -12.67 10.93 -20.66
C TYR A 281 -13.18 11.52 -21.96
N GLU A 282 -14.02 12.54 -21.85
CA GLU A 282 -14.49 13.29 -23.01
C GLU A 282 -13.41 14.29 -23.47
N THR A 283 -13.18 14.35 -24.78
CA THR A 283 -12.33 15.39 -25.37
C THR A 283 -13.05 16.74 -25.34
N PHE A 284 -12.38 17.80 -25.78
CA PHE A 284 -13.05 19.09 -25.95
C PHE A 284 -14.14 19.10 -27.04
N ARG A 285 -14.27 18.03 -27.84
CA ARG A 285 -15.28 17.92 -28.89
C ARG A 285 -16.40 17.00 -28.45
N CYS A 286 -17.53 17.61 -28.12
CA CYS A 286 -18.76 16.91 -27.77
C CYS A 286 -19.13 15.88 -28.85
N GLY A 287 -19.40 14.64 -28.43
CA GLY A 287 -19.82 13.55 -29.32
C GLY A 287 -18.70 12.74 -29.99
N GLU A 288 -17.42 13.05 -29.70
CA GLU A 288 -16.33 12.11 -30.01
C GLU A 288 -16.34 10.91 -29.04
N PRO A 289 -15.83 9.74 -29.46
CA PRO A 289 -15.66 8.60 -28.55
C PRO A 289 -14.84 8.99 -27.33
N LEU A 290 -15.22 8.44 -26.17
CA LEU A 290 -14.46 8.65 -24.94
C LEU A 290 -13.04 8.09 -25.10
N ILE A 291 -12.06 8.84 -24.63
CA ILE A 291 -10.67 8.42 -24.62
C ILE A 291 -10.43 7.67 -23.32
N GLU A 292 -10.02 6.41 -23.45
CA GLU A 292 -9.58 5.61 -22.32
C GLU A 292 -8.08 5.82 -22.08
N GLY A 293 -7.71 6.16 -20.85
CA GLY A 293 -6.30 6.33 -20.49
C GLY A 293 -6.11 6.93 -19.11
N ARG A 294 -4.87 7.34 -18.82
CA ARG A 294 -4.45 7.92 -17.53
C ARG A 294 -4.49 9.44 -17.57
N PHE A 295 -5.18 10.04 -16.61
CA PHE A 295 -5.34 11.49 -16.51
C PHE A 295 -4.11 12.17 -15.91
N VAL A 296 -3.72 13.31 -16.47
CA VAL A 296 -2.73 14.24 -15.91
C VAL A 296 -3.40 15.61 -15.81
N PRO A 297 -3.57 16.18 -14.60
CA PRO A 297 -4.12 17.52 -14.46
C PRO A 297 -3.20 18.52 -15.17
N ALA A 298 -3.75 19.41 -15.99
CA ALA A 298 -2.97 20.46 -16.63
C ALA A 298 -3.24 21.81 -15.94
N TRP A 299 -4.31 22.48 -16.31
CA TRP A 299 -4.66 23.79 -15.75
C TRP A 299 -6.17 23.99 -15.68
N ASN A 300 -6.68 24.55 -14.58
CA ASN A 300 -8.11 24.77 -14.32
C ASN A 300 -8.95 23.49 -14.48
N ASN A 301 -9.72 23.40 -15.57
CA ASN A 301 -10.53 22.25 -15.94
C ASN A 301 -9.94 21.48 -17.13
N ILE A 302 -8.69 21.74 -17.53
CA ILE A 302 -8.00 21.08 -18.63
C ILE A 302 -7.11 19.97 -18.05
N GLY A 303 -7.14 18.80 -18.70
CA GLY A 303 -6.21 17.71 -18.44
C GLY A 303 -5.56 17.17 -19.71
N ARG A 304 -4.66 16.21 -19.51
CA ARG A 304 -4.20 15.29 -20.55
C ARG A 304 -4.66 13.88 -20.20
N VAL A 305 -5.02 13.09 -21.19
CA VAL A 305 -5.22 11.64 -21.04
C VAL A 305 -4.17 10.96 -21.87
N ILE A 306 -3.42 10.05 -21.24
CA ILE A 306 -2.38 9.26 -21.88
C ILE A 306 -2.90 7.84 -22.04
N THR A 307 -3.09 7.39 -23.27
CA THR A 307 -3.57 6.03 -23.56
C THR A 307 -2.49 4.98 -23.26
N ASP A 308 -2.87 3.71 -23.17
CA ASP A 308 -1.90 2.60 -23.02
C ASP A 308 -0.91 2.54 -24.20
N ALA A 309 -1.30 3.04 -25.37
CA ALA A 309 -0.43 3.19 -26.55
C ALA A 309 0.52 4.39 -26.47
N GLY A 310 0.43 5.21 -25.42
CA GLY A 310 1.25 6.40 -25.21
C GLY A 310 0.75 7.66 -25.94
N GLU A 311 -0.45 7.62 -26.52
CA GLU A 311 -1.05 8.78 -27.20
C GLU A 311 -1.54 9.80 -26.18
N VAL A 312 -1.39 11.09 -26.48
CA VAL A 312 -1.73 12.19 -25.56
C VAL A 312 -2.93 12.96 -26.09
N HIS A 313 -4.00 13.00 -25.31
CA HIS A 313 -5.25 13.69 -25.66
C HIS A 313 -5.53 14.82 -24.68
N CYS A 314 -5.96 15.97 -25.19
CA CYS A 314 -6.42 17.09 -24.35
C CYS A 314 -7.90 16.90 -24.00
N VAL A 315 -8.23 16.91 -22.71
CA VAL A 315 -9.59 16.66 -22.20
C VAL A 315 -10.07 17.75 -21.26
N SER A 316 -11.39 17.88 -21.13
CA SER A 316 -12.03 18.69 -20.10
C SER A 316 -12.34 17.84 -18.87
N ALA A 317 -11.83 18.22 -17.70
CA ALA A 317 -12.17 17.65 -16.41
C ALA A 317 -13.61 17.98 -15.94
N GLY A 318 -14.33 18.83 -16.69
CA GLY A 318 -15.66 19.34 -16.32
C GLY A 318 -16.82 18.36 -16.48
N ILE A 319 -16.59 17.11 -16.89
CA ILE A 319 -17.62 16.10 -17.12
C ILE A 319 -17.18 14.81 -16.42
N TYR A 320 -17.50 14.69 -15.12
CA TYR A 320 -17.28 13.48 -14.34
C TYR A 320 -18.43 12.49 -14.57
N GLN A 321 -18.14 11.31 -15.14
CA GLN A 321 -19.10 10.19 -15.16
C GLN A 321 -18.58 8.86 -14.60
N SER A 322 -17.30 8.71 -14.26
CA SER A 322 -16.84 7.60 -13.41
C SER A 322 -16.25 8.17 -12.12
N ARG A 323 -16.74 7.70 -10.96
CA ARG A 323 -16.04 7.99 -9.70
C ARG A 323 -14.67 7.31 -9.82
N PRO A 324 -13.55 8.04 -9.69
CA PRO A 324 -12.24 7.43 -9.81
C PRO A 324 -12.08 6.32 -8.76
N PRO A 325 -11.29 5.27 -9.03
CA PRO A 325 -10.89 4.30 -8.02
C PRO A 325 -10.30 5.02 -6.80
N ARG A 326 -10.56 4.50 -5.60
CA ARG A 326 -10.18 5.18 -4.35
C ARG A 326 -9.54 4.22 -3.36
N ILE A 327 -8.77 4.77 -2.44
CA ILE A 327 -8.27 4.04 -1.28
C ILE A 327 -9.44 3.76 -0.32
N ASN A 328 -9.56 2.50 0.09
CA ASN A 328 -10.60 2.03 1.00
C ASN A 328 -10.11 1.86 2.44
N TRP A 329 -8.79 1.73 2.65
CA TRP A 329 -8.22 1.47 3.98
C TRP A 329 -6.77 1.94 4.08
N VAL A 330 -6.40 2.52 5.22
CA VAL A 330 -5.03 2.96 5.49
C VAL A 330 -4.56 2.36 6.82
N VAL A 331 -3.41 1.69 6.77
CA VAL A 331 -2.70 1.17 7.94
C VAL A 331 -1.42 1.97 8.12
N ALA A 332 -1.13 2.44 9.33
CA ALA A 332 0.13 3.11 9.66
C ALA A 332 0.87 2.39 10.79
N GLY A 333 2.19 2.32 10.70
CA GLY A 333 3.00 1.63 11.71
C GLY A 333 4.50 1.94 11.64
N GLY A 334 5.11 1.99 12.82
CA GLY A 334 6.54 2.18 13.01
C GLY A 334 7.36 0.90 12.81
N GLU A 335 8.66 1.08 12.64
CA GLU A 335 9.58 -0.02 12.40
C GLU A 335 9.86 -0.86 13.67
N SER A 336 9.95 -2.18 13.53
CA SER A 336 10.22 -3.10 14.64
C SER A 336 11.57 -3.79 14.51
N GLY A 337 12.24 -4.02 15.64
CA GLY A 337 13.49 -4.76 15.73
C GLY A 337 14.63 -4.00 16.40
N TRP A 338 15.83 -4.59 16.33
CA TRP A 338 17.02 -4.03 16.96
C TRP A 338 17.37 -2.65 16.39
N ASN A 339 17.38 -2.56 15.06
CA ASN A 339 17.74 -1.34 14.31
C ASN A 339 16.54 -0.47 13.94
N ALA A 340 15.39 -0.65 14.62
CA ALA A 340 14.17 0.10 14.33
C ALA A 340 14.41 1.60 14.31
N ARG A 341 13.99 2.27 13.25
CA ARG A 341 13.95 3.74 13.17
C ARG A 341 12.74 4.29 13.93
N PRO A 342 12.89 5.42 14.64
CA PRO A 342 11.78 6.13 15.26
C PRO A 342 10.88 6.74 14.18
N MET A 343 9.59 6.73 14.43
CA MET A 343 8.57 7.32 13.57
C MET A 343 8.07 8.61 14.22
N HIS A 344 8.07 9.71 13.47
CA HIS A 344 7.56 10.97 13.97
C HIS A 344 6.05 10.90 14.26
N PRO A 345 5.60 11.29 15.47
CA PRO A 345 4.18 11.21 15.85
C PRO A 345 3.25 11.90 14.85
N ASP A 346 3.65 13.07 14.37
CA ASP A 346 2.82 13.84 13.44
C ASP A 346 2.60 13.17 12.08
N TRP A 347 3.47 12.25 11.66
CA TRP A 347 3.25 11.53 10.39
C TRP A 347 2.03 10.60 10.51
N ALA A 348 1.90 9.88 11.63
CA ALA A 348 0.76 9.00 11.88
C ALA A 348 -0.52 9.79 12.17
N ARG A 349 -0.43 10.89 12.93
CA ARG A 349 -1.57 11.79 13.19
C ARG A 349 -2.11 12.39 11.90
N LEU A 350 -1.22 12.83 11.01
CA LEU A 350 -1.64 13.40 9.72
C LEU A 350 -2.36 12.36 8.85
N LEU A 351 -1.90 11.11 8.81
CA LEU A 351 -2.60 10.04 8.09
C LEU A 351 -3.99 9.76 8.69
N ARG A 352 -4.09 9.69 10.01
CA ARG A 352 -5.36 9.55 10.74
C ARG A 352 -6.33 10.67 10.37
N ASP A 353 -5.88 11.92 10.45
CA ASP A 353 -6.73 13.10 10.28
C ASP A 353 -7.24 13.19 8.83
N GLN A 354 -6.38 12.94 7.84
CA GLN A 354 -6.78 12.86 6.44
C GLN A 354 -7.86 11.79 6.22
N CYS A 355 -7.71 10.61 6.82
CA CYS A 355 -8.68 9.53 6.69
C CYS A 355 -10.02 9.87 7.37
N ALA A 356 -9.96 10.49 8.56
CA ALA A 356 -11.13 10.89 9.33
C ALA A 356 -11.98 11.94 8.61
N GLU A 357 -11.37 12.92 7.92
CA GLU A 357 -12.07 13.96 7.17
C GLU A 357 -12.95 13.43 6.04
N VAL A 358 -12.61 12.26 5.49
CA VAL A 358 -13.28 11.66 4.32
C VAL A 358 -13.99 10.34 4.64
N GLY A 359 -13.91 9.88 5.89
CA GLY A 359 -14.52 8.62 6.34
C GLY A 359 -13.83 7.35 5.82
N VAL A 360 -12.54 7.41 5.48
CA VAL A 360 -11.76 6.20 5.17
C VAL A 360 -11.31 5.55 6.47
N PRO A 361 -11.53 4.24 6.67
CA PRO A 361 -11.03 3.53 7.84
C PRO A 361 -9.51 3.65 7.98
N PHE A 362 -9.07 3.99 9.19
CA PHE A 362 -7.66 4.10 9.57
C PHE A 362 -7.33 3.12 10.68
N LEU A 363 -6.24 2.36 10.50
CA LEU A 363 -5.68 1.49 11.52
C LEU A 363 -4.28 1.95 11.90
N PHE A 364 -4.09 2.31 13.17
CA PHE A 364 -2.76 2.51 13.72
C PHE A 364 -2.26 1.20 14.32
N LYS A 365 -1.28 0.58 13.66
CA LYS A 365 -0.80 -0.73 14.07
C LYS A 365 0.11 -0.64 15.29
N GLN A 366 1.13 0.19 15.28
CA GLN A 366 2.07 0.26 16.39
C GLN A 366 3.09 1.36 16.17
N TRP A 367 3.77 1.73 17.25
CA TRP A 367 4.98 2.57 17.22
C TRP A 367 6.26 1.79 16.87
N GLY A 368 6.22 0.46 16.90
CA GLY A 368 7.40 -0.38 16.72
C GLY A 368 8.17 -0.50 18.03
N ASN A 369 9.41 0.01 18.09
CA ASN A 369 10.27 -0.06 19.28
C ASN A 369 10.55 1.31 19.92
N TRP A 370 9.64 2.26 19.76
CA TRP A 370 9.81 3.65 20.20
C TRP A 370 8.57 4.16 20.93
N GLN A 371 8.76 5.04 21.91
CA GLN A 371 7.69 5.75 22.61
C GLN A 371 8.03 7.23 22.67
N VAL A 372 7.00 8.08 22.63
CA VAL A 372 7.13 9.52 22.87
C VAL A 372 7.41 9.73 24.35
N ALA A 373 8.56 10.31 24.67
CA ALA A 373 8.96 10.65 26.03
C ALA A 373 8.40 12.01 26.44
N CYS A 374 8.53 13.02 25.57
CA CYS A 374 7.92 14.33 25.73
C CYS A 374 7.72 15.02 24.38
N GLU A 375 6.80 15.98 24.35
CA GLU A 375 6.60 16.90 23.23
C GLU A 375 7.38 18.19 23.47
N ALA A 376 7.71 18.93 22.41
CA ALA A 376 8.52 20.16 22.45
C ALA A 376 8.11 21.21 23.51
N ASN A 377 6.87 21.14 24.02
CA ASN A 377 6.29 22.11 24.94
C ASN A 377 6.25 21.67 26.42
N GLY A 378 6.77 20.48 26.78
CA GLY A 378 6.63 19.92 28.12
C GLY A 378 7.90 19.24 28.67
N HIS A 379 8.59 19.96 29.55
CA HIS A 379 9.69 19.55 30.44
C HIS A 379 11.11 19.39 29.86
N ILE A 380 12.03 20.07 30.55
CA ILE A 380 13.46 20.25 30.26
C ILE A 380 14.26 19.29 31.15
N ASP A 381 15.26 18.66 30.53
CA ASP A 381 16.42 17.98 31.11
C ASP A 381 16.24 16.72 31.98
N HIS A 382 15.37 16.68 32.99
CA HIS A 382 15.42 15.55 33.94
C HIS A 382 14.99 14.19 33.35
N ASP A 383 13.99 14.18 32.46
CA ASP A 383 13.54 12.97 31.76
C ASP A 383 14.42 12.59 30.56
N MET A 384 15.13 13.56 29.98
CA MET A 384 16.05 13.38 28.85
C MET A 384 17.46 12.95 29.28
N LEU A 385 17.90 13.34 30.49
CA LEU A 385 19.21 12.97 31.04
C LEU A 385 19.21 11.56 31.69
N ARG A 386 18.04 11.06 32.11
CA ARG A 386 17.89 9.73 32.73
C ARG A 386 17.53 8.62 31.75
N ASN A 387 16.98 8.96 30.59
CA ASN A 387 16.61 8.03 29.53
C ASN A 387 17.51 8.25 28.32
N ASP A 388 17.89 7.21 27.59
CA ASP A 388 18.64 7.28 26.31
C ASP A 388 17.80 7.91 25.17
N ALA A 389 17.13 9.03 25.45
CA ALA A 389 16.21 9.73 24.59
C ALA A 389 16.94 10.73 23.68
N PHE A 390 16.41 10.93 22.48
CA PHE A 390 16.88 11.94 21.54
C PHE A 390 15.69 12.63 20.89
N TRP A 391 15.93 13.86 20.42
CA TRP A 391 14.94 14.56 19.61
C TRP A 391 14.87 13.96 18.23
N ILE A 392 13.67 13.79 17.70
CA ILE A 392 13.43 13.61 16.28
C ILE A 392 12.69 14.83 15.77
N ASP A 393 13.11 15.38 14.63
CA ASP A 393 12.37 16.43 13.95
C ASP A 393 11.56 15.84 12.78
N VAL A 394 10.72 16.67 12.16
CA VAL A 394 9.76 16.26 11.12
C VAL A 394 10.39 15.59 9.90
N ASP A 395 11.68 15.85 9.66
CA ASP A 395 12.50 15.29 8.58
C ASP A 395 13.16 13.94 8.95
N SER A 396 12.81 13.38 10.12
CA SER A 396 13.39 12.17 10.72
C SER A 396 14.79 12.31 11.30
N THR A 397 15.38 13.51 11.26
CA THR A 397 16.73 13.74 11.77
C THR A 397 16.75 13.59 13.29
N ARG A 398 17.75 12.85 13.78
CA ARG A 398 17.97 12.67 15.22
C ARG A 398 18.91 13.74 15.75
N HIS A 399 18.51 14.40 16.82
CA HIS A 399 19.30 15.44 17.45
C HIS A 399 19.57 15.12 18.92
N LYS A 400 20.74 15.54 19.40
CA LYS A 400 21.09 15.46 20.82
C LYS A 400 20.10 16.29 21.64
N PRO A 401 19.85 15.95 22.91
CA PRO A 401 18.95 16.72 23.79
C PRO A 401 19.23 18.23 23.82
N SER A 402 20.51 18.63 23.67
CA SER A 402 20.95 20.03 23.67
C SER A 402 20.72 20.80 22.36
N ALA A 403 20.09 20.19 21.34
CA ALA A 403 19.87 20.85 20.06
C ALA A 403 18.80 21.95 20.16
N LEU A 404 19.06 23.07 19.49
CA LEU A 404 18.18 24.24 19.42
C LEU A 404 17.74 24.50 17.98
N GLY A 405 16.63 25.22 17.79
CA GLY A 405 16.14 25.60 16.46
C GLY A 405 15.44 24.48 15.69
N LEU A 406 15.00 23.42 16.39
CA LEU A 406 14.21 22.34 15.82
C LEU A 406 12.80 22.85 15.46
N LYS A 407 12.21 22.33 14.38
CA LYS A 407 10.93 22.82 13.85
C LYS A 407 9.75 22.24 14.61
N ARG A 408 9.67 20.91 14.71
CA ARG A 408 8.60 20.18 15.42
C ARG A 408 9.18 18.98 16.16
N PRO A 409 10.05 19.18 17.17
CA PRO A 409 10.75 18.06 17.78
C PRO A 409 9.87 17.23 18.71
N TYR A 410 10.07 15.91 18.69
CA TYR A 410 9.55 14.98 19.69
C TYR A 410 10.71 14.22 20.33
N ALA A 411 10.72 14.15 21.66
CA ALA A 411 11.67 13.30 22.34
C ALA A 411 11.18 11.86 22.24
N MET A 412 12.04 10.97 21.75
CA MET A 412 11.75 9.55 21.69
C MET A 412 12.82 8.75 22.39
N HIS A 413 12.42 7.71 23.11
CA HIS A 413 13.34 6.72 23.65
C HIS A 413 12.93 5.32 23.18
N ARG A 414 13.91 4.42 23.22
CA ARG A 414 13.74 3.06 22.72
C ARG A 414 13.10 2.18 23.79
N VAL A 415 12.05 1.46 23.42
CA VAL A 415 11.36 0.49 24.29
C VAL A 415 11.14 -0.84 23.58
N SER A 416 10.67 -1.85 24.33
CA SER A 416 10.18 -3.08 23.72
C SER A 416 8.88 -2.82 22.94
N LYS A 417 8.59 -3.64 21.93
CA LYS A 417 7.34 -3.54 21.15
C LYS A 417 6.08 -3.61 22.03
N ALA A 418 6.11 -4.48 23.05
CA ALA A 418 4.99 -4.63 23.97
C ALA A 418 4.73 -3.35 24.78
N VAL A 419 5.79 -2.62 25.16
CA VAL A 419 5.67 -1.36 25.91
C VAL A 419 5.24 -0.21 25.02
N ALA A 420 5.76 -0.14 23.79
CA ALA A 420 5.42 0.92 22.84
C ALA A 420 3.92 1.00 22.55
N GLY A 421 3.26 -0.16 22.50
CA GLY A 421 1.82 -0.26 22.36
C GLY A 421 1.28 0.19 21.00
N ARG A 422 -0.04 0.37 20.96
CA ARG A 422 -0.83 0.63 19.74
C ARG A 422 -1.74 1.85 19.86
N THR A 423 -1.56 2.66 20.89
CA THR A 423 -2.35 3.86 21.09
C THR A 423 -1.69 5.04 20.39
N LEU A 424 -2.44 5.75 19.55
CA LEU A 424 -2.06 7.05 18.99
C LEU A 424 -2.89 8.10 19.71
N ASP A 425 -2.21 8.99 20.44
CA ASP A 425 -2.83 9.98 21.34
C ASP A 425 -3.76 9.36 22.38
N GLY A 426 -3.33 8.24 22.98
CA GLY A 426 -4.05 7.52 24.03
C GLY A 426 -5.26 6.70 23.55
N VAL A 427 -5.52 6.67 22.25
CA VAL A 427 -6.66 5.95 21.66
C VAL A 427 -6.17 4.88 20.69
N GLU A 428 -6.81 3.71 20.69
CA GLU A 428 -6.60 2.72 19.64
C GLU A 428 -7.38 3.08 18.38
N HIS A 429 -6.71 3.01 17.23
CA HIS A 429 -7.33 3.22 15.94
C HIS A 429 -7.35 1.87 15.22
N ASN A 430 -8.49 1.20 15.23
CA ASN A 430 -8.68 -0.16 14.67
C ASN A 430 -9.73 -0.16 13.55
N GLY A 431 -9.76 0.88 12.70
CA GLY A 431 -10.71 0.96 11.61
C GLY A 431 -10.44 -0.10 10.53
N PHE A 432 -11.49 -0.76 10.03
CA PHE A 432 -11.44 -1.68 8.89
C PHE A 432 -12.52 -1.32 7.87
N PRO A 433 -12.35 -1.68 6.58
CA PRO A 433 -13.43 -1.71 5.61
C PRO A 433 -14.63 -2.53 6.13
N PRO A 434 -15.84 -2.27 5.61
CA PRO A 434 -17.01 -3.10 5.92
C PRO A 434 -16.71 -4.58 5.66
N LEU A 435 -16.80 -5.39 6.71
CA LEU A 435 -16.65 -6.84 6.59
C LEU A 435 -17.95 -7.47 6.06
N PRO A 436 -17.86 -8.53 5.25
CA PRO A 436 -19.02 -9.32 4.83
C PRO A 436 -19.85 -9.80 6.03
N ALA A 437 -21.15 -10.02 5.85
CA ALA A 437 -22.07 -10.38 6.92
C ALA A 437 -21.62 -11.66 7.67
N HIS A 438 -21.11 -12.66 6.94
CA HIS A 438 -20.65 -13.92 7.51
C HIS A 438 -19.43 -13.78 8.43
N PHE A 439 -18.71 -12.65 8.42
CA PHE A 439 -17.66 -12.38 9.41
C PHE A 439 -18.20 -11.91 10.76
N LYS A 440 -19.40 -11.31 10.80
CA LYS A 440 -20.01 -10.80 12.04
C LYS A 440 -20.64 -11.91 12.87
N GLU A 441 -21.27 -12.89 12.23
CA GLU A 441 -21.92 -14.03 12.89
C GLU A 441 -20.96 -14.90 13.71
N HIS A 442 -19.66 -14.88 13.39
CA HIS A 442 -18.63 -15.61 14.13
C HIS A 442 -17.95 -14.81 15.24
N ALA A 443 -18.13 -13.48 15.30
CA ALA A 443 -17.60 -12.67 16.39
C ALA A 443 -18.49 -12.71 17.64
N ASP A 444 -19.78 -13.01 17.45
CA ASP A 444 -20.81 -13.08 18.49
C ASP A 444 -21.12 -14.52 18.96
N ALA A 445 -20.41 -15.53 18.44
CA ALA A 445 -20.54 -16.96 18.75
C ALA A 445 -19.24 -17.52 19.36
#